data_AF-A0A0Q8Q1J6-F1
#
_entry.id   AF-A0A0Q8Q1J6-F1
#
_cell.length_a   1.000
_cell.length_b   1.000
_cell.length_c   1.000
_cell.angle_alpha   90.00
_cell.angle_beta   90.00
_cell.angle_gamma   90.00
#
_symmetry.space_group_name_H-M   'P 1'
#
loop_
_entity.id
_entity.type
_entity.pdbx_description
1 polymer ?
#
loop_
_entity_poly.entity_id
_entity_poly.type
_entity_poly.pdbx_seq_one_letter_code
_entity_poly.pdbx_strand_id
1 'polypeptide(L)'
;MSSSVRLASPDQPSPEPGERPQAEIIPYPGAHPAASEMPKKGFDFSPIADRLRAAAIAILPMVLMVIALLMVWEIACSGEGSSLPAPSKVWSESHDVIMHPLKGVERDGMGFKIQDGGDVGIAGHILTSLTRVGVGFSLSAIFGIALGILIGQSKFAYRALDPLFQILRTVPPLAWLPISLAIFQQAQPSAIFLIFITAIWPVILNTAAGVQNIPATYRNVGRVLSLNPFEYFTKIMLPATVPHMFTGLRIGVGMSWLAIVAAEMVQGGTGIGFFIWDSYNSSLLTDTIVALVWIGLIGFTLDRIVGWIGRRVARQA
;
A
#
# COMPACT_ATOMS: atom_id res chain seq x y z
N MET A 1 46.21 -14.39 16.21
CA MET A 1 47.69 -14.43 16.35
C MET A 1 48.05 -13.47 17.48
N SER A 2 48.67 -14.01 18.52
CA SER A 2 48.97 -13.33 19.79
C SER A 2 50.17 -12.38 19.64
N SER A 3 50.04 -11.15 20.15
CA SER A 3 51.12 -10.16 20.19
C SER A 3 51.94 -10.36 21.47
N SER A 4 53.20 -10.78 21.34
CA SER A 4 54.13 -10.93 22.46
C SER A 4 55.10 -9.76 22.49
N VAL A 5 54.89 -8.85 23.44
CA VAL A 5 55.81 -7.79 23.86
C VAL A 5 57.03 -8.44 24.52
N ARG A 6 58.25 -8.21 24.00
CA ARG A 6 59.50 -8.64 24.65
C ARG A 6 59.94 -7.57 25.66
N LEU A 7 59.98 -7.95 26.93
CA LEU A 7 60.64 -7.19 28.00
C LEU A 7 62.16 -7.45 27.94
N ALA A 8 62.95 -6.38 28.05
CA ALA A 8 64.41 -6.43 28.05
C ALA A 8 64.95 -7.06 29.35
N SER A 9 66.01 -7.86 29.22
CA SER A 9 66.66 -8.61 30.30
C SER A 9 67.63 -7.72 31.11
N PRO A 10 67.73 -7.85 32.44
CA PRO A 10 68.34 -6.87 33.33
C PRO A 10 69.84 -7.13 33.61
N ASP A 11 70.68 -7.21 32.58
CA ASP A 11 72.14 -7.40 32.74
C ASP A 11 72.96 -6.45 31.86
N GLN A 12 72.89 -5.15 32.15
CA GLN A 12 73.92 -4.19 31.69
C GLN A 12 74.54 -3.47 32.90
N PRO A 13 75.88 -3.48 33.04
CA PRO A 13 76.56 -2.75 34.10
C PRO A 13 76.52 -1.24 33.86
N SER A 14 76.33 -0.47 34.92
CA SER A 14 76.22 1.00 34.90
C SER A 14 77.49 1.65 34.32
N PRO A 15 77.39 2.54 33.30
CA PRO A 15 78.56 3.23 32.76
C PRO A 15 79.03 4.38 33.66
N GLU A 16 80.35 4.52 33.79
CA GLU A 16 81.05 5.54 34.57
C GLU A 16 80.76 6.98 34.09
N PRO A 17 80.76 7.99 35.00
CA PRO A 17 80.38 9.35 34.66
C PRO A 17 81.56 10.12 34.06
N GLY A 18 81.66 10.18 32.73
CA GLY A 18 82.66 11.06 32.14
C GLY A 18 82.92 10.92 30.65
N GLU A 19 81.91 11.02 29.79
CA GLU A 19 82.07 11.50 28.40
C GLU A 19 80.69 11.61 27.73
N ARG A 20 80.26 12.82 27.37
CA ARG A 20 79.08 13.02 26.52
C ARG A 20 79.54 12.93 25.06
N PRO A 21 79.06 11.97 24.24
CA PRO A 21 79.42 11.94 22.83
C PRO A 21 78.86 13.17 22.13
N GLN A 22 79.70 13.88 21.37
CA GLN A 22 79.27 15.01 20.54
C GLN A 22 78.31 14.50 19.45
N ALA A 23 77.16 15.16 19.29
CA ALA A 23 76.17 14.76 18.31
C ALA A 23 76.68 15.02 16.88
N GLU A 24 76.78 13.96 16.09
CA GLU A 24 77.12 14.00 14.67
C GLU A 24 75.97 14.64 13.88
N ILE A 25 76.23 15.79 13.24
CA ILE A 25 75.23 16.49 12.41
C ILE A 25 75.25 15.87 11.01
N ILE A 26 74.29 15.01 10.72
CA ILE A 26 74.10 14.41 9.39
C ILE A 26 73.44 15.45 8.47
N PRO A 27 74.04 15.82 7.32
CA PRO A 27 73.41 16.73 6.36
C PRO A 27 72.16 16.08 5.74
N TYR A 28 71.08 16.84 5.64
CA TYR A 28 69.83 16.36 5.04
C TYR A 28 70.08 15.99 3.56
N PRO A 29 69.80 14.74 3.12
CA PRO A 29 69.94 14.37 1.73
C PRO A 29 69.02 15.23 0.85
N GLY A 30 69.60 15.81 -0.21
CA GLY A 30 68.93 16.76 -1.08
C GLY A 30 67.69 16.21 -1.79
N ALA A 31 66.80 17.15 -2.11
CA ALA A 31 65.49 17.04 -2.77
C ALA A 31 64.36 16.48 -1.90
N HIS A 32 63.49 17.40 -1.45
CA HIS A 32 62.13 17.04 -1.06
C HIS A 32 61.47 16.29 -2.22
N PRO A 33 60.82 15.12 -2.00
CA PRO A 33 60.00 14.52 -3.04
C PRO A 33 58.95 15.55 -3.45
N ALA A 34 58.84 15.80 -4.77
CA ALA A 34 57.85 16.71 -5.32
C ALA A 34 56.48 16.38 -4.69
N ALA A 35 55.80 17.40 -4.18
CA ALA A 35 54.51 17.24 -3.51
C ALA A 35 53.60 16.40 -4.41
N SER A 36 53.26 15.19 -3.96
CA SER A 36 52.28 14.34 -4.62
C SER A 36 51.00 15.15 -4.72
N GLU A 37 50.65 15.61 -5.92
CA GLU A 37 49.38 16.28 -6.17
C GLU A 37 48.27 15.35 -5.69
N MET A 38 47.64 15.69 -4.57
CA MET A 38 46.50 14.93 -4.08
C MET A 38 45.45 14.93 -5.19
N PRO A 39 44.92 13.76 -5.61
CA PRO A 39 43.89 13.71 -6.64
C PRO A 39 42.73 14.58 -6.16
N LYS A 40 42.42 15.64 -6.93
CA LYS A 40 41.27 16.50 -6.68
C LYS A 40 40.05 15.59 -6.68
N LYS A 41 39.45 15.38 -5.49
CA LYS A 41 38.29 14.53 -5.31
C LYS A 41 37.10 15.19 -6.00
N GLY A 42 36.97 14.96 -7.31
CA GLY A 42 35.80 15.36 -8.08
C GLY A 42 34.58 14.61 -7.56
N PHE A 43 33.43 15.28 -7.53
CA PHE A 43 32.17 14.62 -7.22
C PHE A 43 31.88 13.60 -8.34
N ASP A 44 31.88 12.31 -8.00
CA ASP A 44 31.55 11.23 -8.94
C ASP A 44 30.03 11.06 -9.02
N PHE A 45 29.44 11.48 -10.14
CA PHE A 45 28.00 11.38 -10.42
C PHE A 45 27.60 10.06 -11.12
N SER A 46 28.54 9.16 -11.40
CA SER A 46 28.26 7.85 -12.02
C SER A 46 27.23 6.99 -11.27
N PRO A 47 27.16 6.96 -9.91
CA PRO A 47 26.19 6.13 -9.21
C PRO A 47 24.75 6.63 -9.35
N ILE A 48 24.59 7.94 -9.58
CA ILE A 48 23.28 8.57 -9.79
C ILE A 48 22.83 8.32 -11.23
N ALA A 49 23.74 8.46 -12.20
CA ALA A 49 23.47 8.17 -13.61
C ALA A 49 23.04 6.71 -13.83
N ASP A 50 23.70 5.74 -13.17
CA ASP A 50 23.35 4.32 -13.26
C ASP A 50 21.98 4.01 -12.64
N ARG A 51 21.65 4.65 -11.51
CA ARG A 51 20.31 4.53 -10.89
C ARG A 51 19.22 5.13 -11.77
N LEU A 52 19.47 6.28 -12.38
CA LEU A 52 18.54 6.92 -13.32
C LEU A 52 18.34 6.05 -14.56
N ARG A 53 19.40 5.45 -15.10
CA ARG A 53 19.33 4.55 -16.26
C ARG A 53 18.56 3.27 -15.93
N ALA A 54 18.81 2.67 -14.76
CA ALA A 54 18.07 1.49 -14.32
C ALA A 54 16.57 1.79 -14.10
N ALA A 55 16.25 2.93 -13.48
CA ALA A 55 14.88 3.40 -13.33
C ALA A 55 14.22 3.68 -14.69
N ALA A 56 14.94 4.33 -15.62
CA ALA A 56 14.45 4.59 -16.96
C ALA A 56 14.14 3.30 -17.71
N ILE A 57 15.03 2.30 -17.71
CA ILE A 57 14.79 1.00 -18.37
C ILE A 57 13.59 0.26 -17.75
N ALA A 58 13.37 0.40 -16.44
CA ALA A 58 12.22 -0.23 -15.77
C ALA A 58 10.89 0.47 -16.08
N ILE A 59 10.89 1.80 -16.23
CA ILE A 59 9.68 2.61 -16.40
C ILE A 59 9.32 2.77 -17.89
N LEU A 60 10.32 2.79 -18.77
CA LEU A 60 10.15 3.05 -20.20
C LEU A 60 9.15 2.10 -20.89
N PRO A 61 9.16 0.76 -20.68
CA PRO A 61 8.19 -0.13 -21.30
C PRO A 61 6.74 0.19 -20.88
N MET A 62 6.54 0.55 -19.60
CA MET A 62 5.22 0.94 -19.08
C MET A 62 4.75 2.25 -19.72
N VAL A 63 5.63 3.26 -19.79
CA VAL A 63 5.30 4.55 -20.41
C VAL A 63 5.00 4.40 -21.89
N LEU A 64 5.81 3.63 -22.62
CA LEU A 64 5.59 3.33 -24.03
C LEU A 64 4.24 2.64 -24.25
N MET A 65 3.88 1.68 -23.39
CA MET A 65 2.59 1.00 -23.47
C MET A 65 1.42 1.96 -23.23
N VAL A 66 1.52 2.86 -22.25
CA VAL A 66 0.49 3.86 -21.98
C VAL A 66 0.36 4.83 -23.15
N ILE A 67 1.46 5.32 -23.70
CA ILE A 67 1.45 6.20 -24.87
C ILE A 67 0.83 5.49 -26.09
N ALA A 68 1.21 4.23 -26.34
CA ALA A 68 0.62 3.43 -27.41
C ALA A 68 -0.89 3.28 -27.24
N LEU A 69 -1.36 2.99 -26.03
CA LEU A 69 -2.80 2.88 -25.73
C LEU A 69 -3.54 4.20 -25.95
N LEU A 70 -2.96 5.32 -25.52
CA LEU A 70 -3.53 6.65 -25.75
C LEU A 70 -3.56 7.01 -27.24
N MET A 71 -2.52 6.68 -28.00
CA MET A 71 -2.50 6.92 -29.45
C MET A 71 -3.56 6.08 -30.18
N VAL A 72 -3.70 4.80 -29.81
CA VAL A 72 -4.74 3.94 -30.38
C VAL A 72 -6.13 4.51 -30.08
N TRP A 73 -6.35 5.00 -28.86
CA TRP A 73 -7.62 5.62 -28.48
C TRP A 73 -7.87 6.95 -29.21
N GLU A 74 -6.85 7.82 -29.35
CA GLU A 74 -6.94 9.07 -30.13
C GLU A 74 -7.32 8.81 -31.58
N ILE A 75 -6.63 7.86 -32.23
CA ILE A 75 -6.89 7.52 -33.64
C ILE A 75 -8.29 6.92 -33.81
N ALA A 76 -8.75 6.11 -32.85
CA ALA A 76 -10.07 5.49 -32.92
C ALA A 76 -11.22 6.49 -32.71
N CYS A 77 -11.00 7.56 -31.95
CA CYS A 77 -12.05 8.49 -31.53
C CYS A 77 -11.97 9.88 -32.17
N SER A 78 -11.01 10.16 -33.05
CA SER A 78 -10.85 11.48 -33.68
C SER A 78 -11.81 11.76 -34.86
N GLY A 79 -12.56 10.75 -35.33
CA GLY A 79 -13.49 10.90 -36.46
C GLY A 79 -14.78 11.65 -36.09
N GLU A 80 -15.37 12.38 -37.05
CA GLU A 80 -16.56 13.25 -36.87
C GLU A 80 -17.86 12.52 -36.45
N GLY A 81 -17.86 11.18 -36.43
CA GLY A 81 -18.98 10.34 -35.99
C GLY A 81 -18.70 9.49 -34.74
N SER A 82 -17.61 9.76 -34.01
CA SER A 82 -17.26 8.96 -32.85
C SER A 82 -18.22 9.20 -31.68
N SER A 83 -18.70 8.11 -31.06
CA SER A 83 -19.59 8.18 -29.88
C SER A 83 -18.84 8.50 -28.58
N LEU A 84 -17.51 8.42 -28.57
CA LEU A 84 -16.65 8.66 -27.40
C LEU A 84 -15.65 9.79 -27.69
N PRO A 85 -15.39 10.69 -26.72
CA PRO A 85 -14.41 11.76 -26.91
C PRO A 85 -12.98 11.20 -26.95
N ALA A 86 -12.15 11.78 -27.82
CA ALA A 86 -10.73 11.46 -27.89
C ALA A 86 -9.98 11.96 -26.63
N PRO A 87 -8.87 11.34 -26.21
CA PRO A 87 -8.09 11.75 -25.05
C PRO A 87 -7.68 13.23 -25.07
N SER A 88 -7.37 13.79 -26.24
CA SER A 88 -7.09 15.22 -26.41
C SER A 88 -8.28 16.11 -26.00
N LYS A 89 -9.49 15.74 -26.44
CA LYS A 89 -10.75 16.39 -26.08
C LYS A 89 -11.07 16.22 -24.59
N VAL A 90 -10.76 15.05 -24.03
CA VAL A 90 -10.89 14.78 -22.60
C VAL A 90 -10.07 15.77 -21.76
N TRP A 91 -8.82 15.99 -22.17
CA TRP A 91 -7.93 16.92 -21.50
C TRP A 91 -8.41 18.38 -21.58
N SER A 92 -8.94 18.81 -22.73
CA SER A 92 -9.37 20.20 -22.91
C SER A 92 -10.68 20.53 -22.18
N GLU A 93 -11.67 19.63 -22.20
CA GLU A 93 -13.00 19.90 -21.67
C GLU A 93 -13.10 19.62 -20.16
N SER A 94 -12.41 18.60 -19.64
CA SER A 94 -12.39 18.30 -18.19
C SER A 94 -11.26 18.99 -17.44
N HIS A 95 -10.62 20.00 -18.04
CA HIS A 95 -9.48 20.68 -17.43
C HIS A 95 -9.78 21.18 -16.00
N ASP A 96 -10.98 21.70 -15.76
CA ASP A 96 -11.37 22.20 -14.44
C ASP A 96 -11.51 21.09 -13.40
N VAL A 97 -12.07 19.94 -13.79
CA VAL A 97 -12.17 18.75 -12.92
C VAL A 97 -10.78 18.20 -12.60
N ILE A 98 -9.86 18.24 -13.56
CA ILE A 98 -8.48 17.76 -13.42
C ILE A 98 -7.65 18.69 -12.55
N MET A 99 -7.74 20.01 -12.77
CA MET A 99 -6.87 21.00 -12.13
C MET A 99 -7.39 21.50 -10.78
N HIS A 100 -8.70 21.46 -10.55
CA HIS A 100 -9.32 21.89 -9.29
C HIS A 100 -10.05 20.75 -8.58
N PRO A 101 -9.39 19.60 -8.31
CA PRO A 101 -10.07 18.44 -7.74
C PRO A 101 -10.61 18.72 -6.33
N LEU A 102 -9.97 19.64 -5.58
CA LEU A 102 -10.31 20.00 -4.19
C LEU A 102 -11.34 21.14 -4.06
N LYS A 103 -11.92 21.62 -5.16
CA LYS A 103 -12.92 22.69 -5.11
C LYS A 103 -14.08 22.29 -4.18
N GLY A 104 -14.49 23.17 -3.26
CA GLY A 104 -15.60 22.89 -2.33
C GLY A 104 -15.30 21.87 -1.21
N VAL A 105 -14.05 21.43 -1.04
CA VAL A 105 -13.63 20.62 0.12
C VAL A 105 -13.14 21.53 1.23
N GLU A 106 -13.98 21.79 2.23
CA GLU A 106 -13.60 22.52 3.44
C GLU A 106 -13.23 21.57 4.57
N ARG A 107 -12.15 21.91 5.30
CA ARG A 107 -11.71 21.17 6.48
C ARG A 107 -12.42 21.73 7.70
N ASP A 108 -13.29 20.93 8.33
CA ASP A 108 -14.00 21.30 9.56
C ASP A 108 -13.44 20.49 10.74
N GLY A 109 -12.53 21.11 11.51
CA GLY A 109 -11.87 20.48 12.66
C GLY A 109 -11.07 19.21 12.33
N MET A 110 -11.52 18.06 12.87
CA MET A 110 -10.94 16.72 12.61
C MET A 110 -11.63 15.99 11.44
N GLY A 111 -12.54 16.65 10.70
CA GLY A 111 -13.26 16.07 9.57
C GLY A 111 -13.14 16.91 8.29
N PHE A 112 -13.70 16.38 7.21
CA PHE A 112 -13.94 17.11 5.97
C PHE A 112 -15.44 17.26 5.82
N LYS A 113 -15.92 18.50 5.68
CA LYS A 113 -17.33 18.78 5.48
C LYS A 113 -17.52 19.09 4.00
N ILE A 114 -18.39 18.33 3.36
CA ILE A 114 -18.69 18.50 1.94
C ILE A 114 -20.01 19.23 1.88
N GLN A 115 -20.06 20.29 1.08
CA GLN A 115 -21.24 21.12 0.96
C GLN A 115 -22.32 20.34 0.20
N ASP A 116 -23.42 19.99 0.88
CA ASP A 116 -24.58 19.37 0.25
C ASP A 116 -25.20 20.41 -0.72
N GLY A 117 -25.02 20.21 -2.02
CA GLY A 117 -25.67 21.02 -3.07
C GLY A 117 -24.86 22.15 -3.70
N GLY A 118 -23.52 22.06 -3.76
CA GLY A 118 -22.65 22.98 -4.51
C GLY A 118 -21.76 22.31 -5.56
N ASP A 119 -21.02 23.10 -6.33
CA ASP A 119 -19.98 22.71 -7.31
C ASP A 119 -18.76 22.10 -6.58
N VAL A 120 -18.97 20.93 -5.97
CA VAL A 120 -17.95 20.17 -5.25
C VAL A 120 -17.08 19.46 -6.28
N GLY A 121 -15.79 19.74 -6.25
CA GLY A 121 -14.79 19.08 -7.06
C GLY A 121 -14.77 17.57 -6.81
N ILE A 122 -14.27 16.83 -7.79
CA ILE A 122 -14.25 15.36 -7.79
C ILE A 122 -13.59 14.76 -6.54
N ALA A 123 -12.64 15.46 -5.89
CA ALA A 123 -12.03 14.96 -4.66
C ALA A 123 -13.00 14.88 -3.48
N GLY A 124 -14.02 15.76 -3.40
CA GLY A 124 -15.06 15.65 -2.37
C GLY A 124 -15.88 14.37 -2.54
N HIS A 125 -16.24 14.04 -3.78
CA HIS A 125 -16.90 12.78 -4.11
C HIS A 125 -16.02 11.57 -3.76
N ILE A 126 -14.75 11.58 -4.16
CA ILE A 126 -13.78 10.52 -3.84
C ILE A 126 -13.63 10.36 -2.32
N LEU A 127 -13.54 11.46 -1.57
CA LEU A 127 -13.34 11.43 -0.13
C LEU A 127 -14.55 10.89 0.62
N THR A 128 -15.77 11.19 0.14
CA THR A 128 -16.99 10.59 0.66
C THR A 128 -16.96 9.08 0.50
N SER A 129 -16.66 8.60 -0.71
CA SER A 129 -16.56 7.16 -1.00
C SER A 129 -15.45 6.50 -0.18
N LEU A 130 -14.30 7.14 -0.06
CA LEU A 130 -13.17 6.66 0.75
C LEU A 130 -13.53 6.56 2.24
N THR A 131 -14.31 7.50 2.77
CA THR A 131 -14.76 7.45 4.17
C THR A 131 -15.68 6.25 4.40
N ARG A 132 -16.65 6.03 3.50
CA ARG A 132 -17.54 4.86 3.54
C ARG A 132 -16.75 3.56 3.47
N VAL A 133 -15.83 3.46 2.51
CA VAL A 133 -14.93 2.30 2.35
C VAL A 133 -14.08 2.10 3.59
N GLY A 134 -13.48 3.15 4.13
CA GLY A 134 -12.65 3.10 5.33
C GLY A 134 -13.40 2.51 6.52
N VAL A 135 -14.63 2.97 6.79
CA VAL A 135 -15.45 2.47 7.89
C VAL A 135 -15.90 1.04 7.65
N GLY A 136 -16.54 0.75 6.51
CA GLY A 136 -17.07 -0.58 6.22
C GLY A 136 -15.99 -1.65 6.12
N PHE A 137 -14.86 -1.32 5.50
CA PHE A 137 -13.71 -2.21 5.39
C PHE A 137 -13.04 -2.44 6.75
N SER A 138 -12.94 -1.43 7.62
CA SER A 138 -12.38 -1.62 8.97
C SER A 138 -13.24 -2.54 9.82
N LEU A 139 -14.57 -2.41 9.74
CA LEU A 139 -15.49 -3.36 10.38
C LEU A 139 -15.28 -4.77 9.84
N SER A 140 -15.20 -4.91 8.53
CA SER A 140 -14.94 -6.19 7.86
C SER A 140 -13.61 -6.81 8.28
N ALA A 141 -12.55 -6.01 8.39
CA ALA A 141 -11.25 -6.45 8.86
C ALA A 141 -11.31 -6.98 10.30
N ILE A 142 -11.92 -6.22 11.22
CA ILE A 142 -12.00 -6.60 12.64
C ILE A 142 -12.81 -7.89 12.81
N PHE A 143 -14.05 -7.91 12.30
CA PHE A 143 -14.93 -9.07 12.45
C PHE A 143 -14.45 -10.27 11.62
N GLY A 144 -13.95 -10.03 10.42
CA GLY A 144 -13.47 -11.08 9.53
C GLY A 144 -12.21 -11.76 10.04
N ILE A 145 -11.25 -11.00 10.59
CA ILE A 145 -10.05 -11.56 11.21
C ILE A 145 -10.43 -12.34 12.47
N ALA A 146 -11.23 -11.76 13.36
CA ALA A 146 -11.66 -12.42 14.59
C ALA A 146 -12.37 -13.76 14.31
N LEU A 147 -13.35 -13.74 13.41
CA LEU A 147 -14.11 -14.92 13.04
C LEU A 147 -13.26 -15.94 12.26
N GLY A 148 -12.40 -15.46 11.36
CA GLY A 148 -11.44 -16.30 10.63
C GLY A 148 -10.48 -17.03 11.56
N ILE A 149 -9.98 -16.38 12.60
CA ILE A 149 -9.11 -17.03 13.60
C ILE A 149 -9.89 -18.10 14.36
N LEU A 150 -11.09 -17.78 14.85
CA LEU A 150 -11.93 -18.69 15.62
C LEU A 150 -12.28 -19.96 14.83
N ILE A 151 -12.74 -19.80 13.59
CA ILE A 151 -13.10 -20.92 12.72
C ILE A 151 -11.87 -21.69 12.27
N GLY A 152 -10.75 -21.00 12.02
CA GLY A 152 -9.48 -21.59 11.66
C GLY A 152 -8.93 -22.59 12.69
N GLN A 153 -9.24 -22.42 13.99
CA GLN A 153 -8.81 -23.36 15.04
C GLN A 153 -9.47 -24.74 14.89
N SER A 154 -10.72 -24.79 14.43
CA SER A 154 -11.54 -26.00 14.45
C SER A 154 -11.89 -26.47 13.04
N LYS A 155 -11.33 -27.63 12.68
CA LYS A 155 -11.68 -28.33 11.42
C LYS A 155 -13.17 -28.65 11.31
N PHE A 156 -13.86 -28.80 12.45
CA PHE A 156 -15.30 -29.03 12.47
C PHE A 156 -16.06 -27.74 12.17
N ALA A 157 -15.75 -26.64 12.88
CA ALA A 157 -16.38 -25.35 12.65
C ALA A 157 -16.19 -24.87 11.20
N TYR A 158 -14.97 -25.04 10.65
CA TYR A 158 -14.70 -24.72 9.25
C TYR A 158 -15.58 -25.55 8.31
N ARG A 159 -15.63 -26.87 8.47
CA ARG A 159 -16.47 -27.74 7.61
C ARG A 159 -17.97 -27.44 7.72
N ALA A 160 -18.45 -27.03 8.89
CA ALA A 160 -19.84 -26.70 9.11
C ALA A 160 -20.24 -25.35 8.49
N LEU A 161 -19.37 -24.34 8.58
CA LEU A 161 -19.66 -22.98 8.13
C LEU A 161 -19.21 -22.69 6.70
N ASP A 162 -18.27 -23.46 6.16
CA ASP A 162 -17.76 -23.27 4.80
C ASP A 162 -18.88 -23.25 3.73
N PRO A 163 -19.86 -24.19 3.72
CA PRO A 163 -20.97 -24.13 2.76
C PRO A 163 -21.79 -22.83 2.85
N LEU A 164 -22.02 -22.32 4.06
CA LEU A 164 -22.74 -21.07 4.28
C LEU A 164 -21.94 -19.88 3.72
N PHE A 165 -20.64 -19.83 3.98
CA PHE A 165 -19.76 -18.79 3.43
C PHE A 165 -19.66 -18.87 1.92
N GLN A 166 -19.66 -20.06 1.34
CA GLN A 166 -19.65 -20.26 -0.09
C GLN A 166 -20.94 -19.75 -0.75
N ILE A 167 -22.10 -19.94 -0.13
CA ILE A 167 -23.36 -19.37 -0.64
C ILE A 167 -23.33 -17.85 -0.52
N LEU A 168 -23.05 -17.32 0.68
CA LEU A 168 -23.11 -15.88 0.92
C LEU A 168 -22.12 -15.07 0.08
N ARG A 169 -20.91 -15.59 -0.17
CA ARG A 169 -19.91 -14.91 -1.00
C ARG A 169 -20.26 -14.87 -2.49
N THR A 170 -21.14 -15.76 -2.97
CA THR A 170 -21.54 -15.82 -4.38
C THR A 170 -22.68 -14.87 -4.71
N VAL A 171 -23.38 -14.35 -3.70
CA VAL A 171 -24.41 -13.34 -3.89
C VAL A 171 -23.74 -12.04 -4.36
N PRO A 172 -24.14 -11.47 -5.52
CA PRO A 172 -23.60 -10.21 -5.98
C PRO A 172 -23.75 -9.12 -4.90
N PRO A 173 -22.71 -8.32 -4.61
CA PRO A 173 -22.75 -7.27 -3.60
C PRO A 173 -24.02 -6.41 -3.71
N LEU A 174 -24.31 -5.90 -4.92
CA LEU A 174 -25.43 -4.99 -5.16
C LEU A 174 -26.81 -5.59 -4.79
N ALA A 175 -26.97 -6.91 -4.81
CA ALA A 175 -28.23 -7.56 -4.43
C ALA A 175 -28.58 -7.37 -2.94
N TRP A 176 -27.61 -7.03 -2.09
CA TRP A 176 -27.84 -6.71 -0.67
C TRP A 176 -28.36 -5.29 -0.44
N LEU A 177 -28.28 -4.41 -1.45
CA LEU A 177 -28.61 -2.99 -1.29
C LEU A 177 -30.06 -2.76 -0.83
N PRO A 178 -31.10 -3.38 -1.42
CA PRO A 178 -32.49 -3.18 -0.96
C PRO A 178 -32.72 -3.64 0.49
N ILE A 179 -32.09 -4.74 0.90
CA ILE A 179 -32.17 -5.25 2.28
C ILE A 179 -31.51 -4.28 3.24
N SER A 180 -30.33 -3.76 2.87
CA SER A 180 -29.62 -2.77 3.69
C SER A 180 -30.43 -1.47 3.84
N LEU A 181 -31.04 -0.99 2.77
CA LEU A 181 -31.94 0.17 2.81
C LEU A 181 -33.18 -0.09 3.66
N ALA A 182 -33.76 -1.30 3.61
CA ALA A 182 -34.90 -1.64 4.45
C ALA A 182 -34.55 -1.65 5.95
N ILE A 183 -33.34 -2.11 6.30
CA ILE A 183 -32.86 -2.18 7.70
C ILE A 183 -32.50 -0.79 8.22
N PHE A 184 -31.67 -0.04 7.49
CA PHE A 184 -31.09 1.21 7.98
C PHE A 184 -31.90 2.44 7.61
N GLN A 185 -32.79 2.34 6.61
CA GLN A 185 -33.61 3.44 6.08
C GLN A 185 -32.81 4.67 5.64
N GLN A 186 -31.51 4.53 5.48
CA GLN A 186 -30.58 5.60 5.17
C GLN A 186 -29.52 5.09 4.19
N ALA A 187 -29.38 5.78 3.06
CA ALA A 187 -28.13 6.44 2.71
C ALA A 187 -26.80 5.68 2.98
N GLN A 188 -26.00 6.42 3.74
CA GLN A 188 -24.66 6.11 4.18
C GLN A 188 -24.51 4.77 4.93
N PRO A 189 -25.34 4.41 5.93
CA PRO A 189 -25.16 3.14 6.65
C PRO A 189 -25.46 1.92 5.77
N SER A 190 -26.35 2.04 4.79
CA SER A 190 -26.62 0.98 3.80
C SER A 190 -25.39 0.72 2.92
N ALA A 191 -24.72 1.78 2.45
CA ALA A 191 -23.48 1.66 1.70
C ALA A 191 -22.34 1.05 2.53
N ILE A 192 -22.21 1.43 3.81
CA ILE A 192 -21.22 0.84 4.73
C ILE A 192 -21.49 -0.65 4.95
N PHE A 193 -22.74 -1.04 5.14
CA PHE A 193 -23.13 -2.45 5.25
C PHE A 193 -22.77 -3.25 3.99
N LEU A 194 -23.00 -2.67 2.81
CA LEU A 194 -22.65 -3.29 1.54
C LEU A 194 -21.15 -3.58 1.43
N ILE A 195 -20.32 -2.60 1.81
CA ILE A 195 -18.87 -2.75 1.87
C ILE A 195 -18.49 -3.86 2.85
N PHE A 196 -19.08 -3.82 4.04
CA PHE A 196 -18.83 -4.81 5.10
C PHE A 196 -19.10 -6.24 4.62
N ILE A 197 -20.31 -6.50 4.10
CA ILE A 197 -20.72 -7.85 3.68
C ILE A 197 -19.90 -8.33 2.47
N THR A 198 -19.42 -7.42 1.63
CA THR A 198 -18.61 -7.77 0.46
C THR A 198 -17.20 -8.18 0.86
N ALA A 199 -16.56 -7.43 1.75
CA ALA A 199 -15.17 -7.67 2.13
C ALA A 199 -15.00 -8.77 3.18
N ILE A 200 -16.04 -9.09 3.96
CA ILE A 200 -15.87 -9.97 5.13
C ILE A 200 -15.49 -11.41 4.74
N TRP A 201 -16.04 -11.93 3.64
CA TRP A 201 -15.81 -13.30 3.20
C TRP A 201 -14.36 -13.61 2.84
N PRO A 202 -13.69 -12.87 1.92
CA PRO A 202 -12.28 -13.12 1.63
C PRO A 202 -11.40 -12.95 2.87
N VAL A 203 -11.72 -12.03 3.79
CA VAL A 203 -10.97 -11.84 5.04
C VAL A 203 -11.11 -13.06 5.97
N ILE A 204 -12.33 -13.55 6.21
CA ILE A 204 -12.58 -14.76 7.01
C ILE A 204 -11.83 -15.96 6.42
N LEU A 205 -12.05 -16.23 5.13
CA LEU A 205 -11.57 -17.45 4.48
C LEU A 205 -10.04 -17.48 4.42
N ASN A 206 -9.40 -16.37 4.05
CA ASN A 206 -7.93 -16.31 4.02
C ASN A 206 -7.34 -16.40 5.44
N THR A 207 -7.95 -15.76 6.43
CA THR A 207 -7.47 -15.83 7.82
C THR A 207 -7.60 -17.26 8.37
N ALA A 208 -8.75 -17.91 8.15
CA ALA A 208 -8.98 -19.29 8.57
C ALA A 208 -8.01 -20.26 7.87
N ALA A 209 -7.78 -20.08 6.57
CA ALA A 209 -6.79 -20.85 5.83
C ALA A 209 -5.38 -20.65 6.40
N GLY A 210 -5.01 -19.42 6.74
CA GLY A 210 -3.72 -19.12 7.37
C GLY A 210 -3.53 -19.90 8.68
N VAL A 211 -4.55 -19.92 9.54
CA VAL A 211 -4.49 -20.65 10.83
C VAL A 211 -4.36 -22.17 10.61
N GLN A 212 -5.07 -22.71 9.63
CA GLN A 212 -5.05 -24.15 9.34
C GLN A 212 -3.74 -24.60 8.71
N ASN A 213 -3.08 -23.72 7.96
CA ASN A 213 -1.82 -23.99 7.26
C ASN A 213 -0.57 -23.81 8.13
N ILE A 214 -0.72 -23.45 9.41
CA ILE A 214 0.42 -23.38 10.34
C ILE A 214 1.07 -24.78 10.44
N PRO A 215 2.38 -24.91 10.13
CA PRO A 215 3.05 -26.20 10.16
C PRO A 215 2.96 -26.86 11.54
N ALA A 216 2.80 -28.18 11.57
CA ALA A 216 2.73 -28.93 12.83
C ALA A 216 3.97 -28.71 13.73
N THR A 217 5.13 -28.42 13.13
CA THR A 217 6.36 -28.06 13.84
C THR A 217 6.17 -26.86 14.77
N TYR A 218 5.43 -25.83 14.36
CA TYR A 218 5.19 -24.63 15.18
C TYR A 218 4.35 -24.98 16.42
N ARG A 219 3.37 -25.88 16.26
CA ARG A 219 2.58 -26.43 17.37
C ARG A 219 3.44 -27.25 18.33
N ASN A 220 4.36 -28.05 17.81
CA ASN A 220 5.27 -28.86 18.63
C ASN A 220 6.27 -27.99 19.40
N VAL A 221 6.82 -26.94 18.78
CA VAL A 221 7.68 -25.97 19.47
C VAL A 221 6.94 -25.29 20.62
N GLY A 222 5.68 -24.89 20.39
CA GLY A 222 4.83 -24.33 21.46
C GLY A 222 4.63 -25.29 22.63
N ARG A 223 4.48 -26.60 22.37
CA ARG A 223 4.37 -27.63 23.42
C ARG A 223 5.68 -27.86 24.16
N VAL A 224 6.82 -27.90 23.46
CA VAL A 224 8.14 -28.11 24.07
C VAL A 224 8.53 -26.94 24.97
N LEU A 225 8.20 -25.71 24.54
CA LEU A 225 8.39 -24.50 25.34
C LEU A 225 7.30 -24.31 26.41
N SER A 226 6.35 -25.24 26.53
CA SER A 226 5.21 -25.18 27.45
C SER A 226 4.48 -23.83 27.42
N LEU A 227 4.33 -23.24 26.23
CA LEU A 227 3.65 -21.96 26.06
C LEU A 227 2.18 -22.10 26.44
N ASN A 228 1.66 -21.13 27.19
CA ASN A 228 0.23 -21.07 27.46
C ASN A 228 -0.56 -20.71 26.16
N PRO A 229 -1.89 -20.89 26.11
CA PRO A 229 -2.68 -20.63 24.90
C PRO A 229 -2.56 -19.18 24.38
N PHE A 230 -2.43 -18.21 25.28
CA PHE A 230 -2.28 -16.80 24.91
C PHE A 230 -0.88 -16.50 24.34
N GLU A 231 0.17 -17.11 24.90
CA GLU A 231 1.53 -17.03 24.37
C GLU A 231 1.65 -17.73 23.03
N TYR A 232 1.06 -18.90 22.86
CA TYR A 232 0.98 -19.57 21.56
C TYR A 232 0.25 -18.69 20.54
N PHE A 233 -0.88 -18.09 20.94
CA PHE A 233 -1.64 -17.18 20.10
C PHE A 233 -0.78 -15.99 19.65
N THR A 234 -0.17 -15.27 20.58
CA THR A 234 0.52 -14.00 20.31
C THR A 234 1.90 -14.18 19.68
N LYS A 235 2.67 -15.20 20.10
CA LYS A 235 4.08 -15.38 19.69
C LYS A 235 4.24 -16.28 18.47
N ILE A 236 3.27 -17.16 18.19
CA ILE A 236 3.40 -18.16 17.11
C ILE A 236 2.28 -17.99 16.10
N MET A 237 1.04 -18.09 16.54
CA MET A 237 -0.10 -18.19 15.64
C MET A 237 -0.40 -16.89 14.91
N LEU A 238 -0.47 -15.77 15.63
CA LEU A 238 -0.77 -14.47 15.05
C LEU A 238 0.32 -14.06 14.04
N PRO A 239 1.63 -14.06 14.37
CA PRO A 239 2.70 -13.81 13.40
C PRO A 239 2.64 -14.68 12.15
N ALA A 240 2.45 -16.00 12.31
CA ALA A 240 2.38 -16.93 11.19
C ALA A 240 1.17 -16.70 10.26
N THR A 241 0.12 -16.07 10.77
CA THR A 241 -1.15 -15.87 10.04
C THR A 241 -1.28 -14.48 9.43
N VAL A 242 -0.47 -13.49 9.87
CA VAL A 242 -0.45 -12.12 9.32
C VAL A 242 -0.39 -12.10 7.78
N PRO A 243 0.50 -12.84 7.08
CA PRO A 243 0.55 -12.77 5.62
C PRO A 243 -0.75 -13.19 4.93
N HIS A 244 -1.43 -14.20 5.50
CA HIS A 244 -2.72 -14.66 5.02
C HIS A 244 -3.84 -13.66 5.32
N MET A 245 -3.86 -13.05 6.51
CA MET A 245 -4.81 -11.97 6.84
C MET A 245 -4.69 -10.83 5.83
N PHE A 246 -3.48 -10.37 5.53
CA PHE A 246 -3.26 -9.30 4.56
C PHE A 246 -3.61 -9.69 3.12
N THR A 247 -3.50 -10.97 2.76
CA THR A 247 -4.01 -11.46 1.47
C THR A 247 -5.53 -11.31 1.39
N GLY A 248 -6.25 -11.71 2.44
CA GLY A 248 -7.70 -11.52 2.55
C GLY A 248 -8.11 -10.04 2.55
N LEU A 249 -7.41 -9.21 3.34
CA LEU A 249 -7.65 -7.76 3.40
C LEU A 249 -7.42 -7.08 2.05
N ARG A 250 -6.39 -7.49 1.30
CA ARG A 250 -6.07 -6.93 -0.03
C ARG A 250 -7.15 -7.27 -1.06
N ILE A 251 -7.65 -8.50 -1.04
CA ILE A 251 -8.81 -8.89 -1.88
C ILE A 251 -10.05 -8.09 -1.44
N GLY A 252 -10.30 -8.02 -0.12
CA GLY A 252 -11.43 -7.33 0.46
C GLY A 252 -11.49 -5.84 0.09
N VAL A 253 -10.37 -5.10 0.19
CA VAL A 253 -10.36 -3.66 -0.12
C VAL A 253 -10.66 -3.39 -1.60
N GLY A 254 -10.18 -4.25 -2.51
CA GLY A 254 -10.48 -4.15 -3.94
C GLY A 254 -11.96 -4.38 -4.21
N MET A 255 -12.56 -5.41 -3.60
CA MET A 255 -13.99 -5.68 -3.73
C MET A 255 -14.86 -4.59 -3.10
N SER A 256 -14.46 -4.04 -1.95
CA SER A 256 -15.12 -2.88 -1.32
C SER A 256 -15.17 -1.67 -2.23
N TRP A 257 -14.03 -1.38 -2.89
CA TRP A 257 -13.93 -0.25 -3.82
C TRP A 257 -14.86 -0.41 -5.02
N LEU A 258 -14.93 -1.61 -5.59
CA LEU A 258 -15.85 -1.89 -6.70
C LEU A 258 -17.32 -1.81 -6.25
N ALA A 259 -17.64 -2.35 -5.08
CA ALA A 259 -19.01 -2.38 -4.56
C ALA A 259 -19.54 -0.97 -4.23
N ILE A 260 -18.71 -0.09 -3.66
CA ILE A 260 -19.15 1.27 -3.30
C ILE A 260 -19.50 2.09 -4.53
N VAL A 261 -18.71 1.99 -5.61
CA VAL A 261 -18.96 2.73 -6.86
C VAL A 261 -20.33 2.33 -7.41
N ALA A 262 -20.61 1.02 -7.50
CA ALA A 262 -21.90 0.54 -7.98
C ALA A 262 -23.07 0.96 -7.06
N ALA A 263 -22.88 0.96 -5.75
CA ALA A 263 -23.91 1.37 -4.80
C ALA A 263 -24.26 2.85 -4.92
N GLU A 264 -23.25 3.71 -5.05
CA GLU A 264 -23.41 5.16 -5.17
C GLU A 264 -24.08 5.56 -6.48
N MET A 265 -23.87 4.79 -7.56
CA MET A 265 -24.60 4.99 -8.83
C MET A 265 -26.10 4.77 -8.67
N VAL A 266 -26.53 3.81 -7.84
CA VAL A 266 -27.95 3.47 -7.65
C VAL A 266 -28.60 4.37 -6.60
N GLN A 267 -27.89 4.67 -5.51
CA GLN A 267 -28.44 5.39 -4.37
C GLN A 267 -28.55 6.91 -4.61
N GLY A 268 -27.62 7.47 -5.37
CA GLY A 268 -27.56 8.90 -5.67
C GLY A 268 -27.08 9.77 -4.50
N GLY A 269 -26.90 11.07 -4.76
CA GLY A 269 -26.60 12.10 -3.77
C GLY A 269 -25.11 12.46 -3.68
N THR A 270 -24.26 11.57 -3.16
CA THR A 270 -22.82 11.86 -2.96
C THR A 270 -21.95 10.63 -3.19
N GLY A 271 -20.70 10.88 -3.59
CA GLY A 271 -19.71 9.84 -3.89
C GLY A 271 -19.30 9.79 -5.35
N ILE A 272 -18.19 9.10 -5.63
CA ILE A 272 -17.61 9.00 -6.98
C ILE A 272 -18.53 8.24 -7.94
N GLY A 273 -19.29 7.25 -7.45
CA GLY A 273 -20.26 6.53 -8.28
C GLY A 273 -21.43 7.42 -8.71
N PHE A 274 -21.91 8.29 -7.81
CA PHE A 274 -22.92 9.29 -8.15
C PHE A 274 -22.38 10.28 -9.18
N PHE A 275 -21.16 10.79 -9.00
CA PHE A 275 -20.52 11.71 -9.95
C PHE A 275 -20.47 11.13 -11.37
N ILE A 276 -20.05 9.86 -11.51
CA ILE A 276 -20.04 9.16 -12.80
C ILE A 276 -21.42 9.11 -13.43
N TRP A 277 -22.42 8.72 -12.65
CA TRP A 277 -23.79 8.58 -13.13
C TRP A 277 -24.40 9.93 -13.52
N ASP A 278 -24.11 10.97 -12.76
CA ASP A 278 -24.57 12.34 -13.00
C ASP A 278 -23.90 12.96 -14.24
N SER A 279 -22.58 12.84 -14.39
CA SER A 279 -21.85 13.28 -15.59
C SER A 279 -22.35 12.55 -16.84
N TYR A 280 -22.61 11.24 -16.74
CA TYR A 280 -23.15 10.45 -17.84
C TYR A 280 -24.54 10.94 -18.27
N ASN A 281 -25.47 11.13 -17.32
CA ASN A 281 -26.81 11.64 -17.62
C ASN A 281 -26.79 13.09 -18.13
N SER A 282 -25.79 13.88 -17.72
CA SER A 282 -25.56 15.25 -18.19
C SER A 282 -24.84 15.31 -19.54
N SER A 283 -24.58 14.17 -20.20
CA SER A 283 -23.83 14.07 -21.46
C SER A 283 -22.38 14.60 -21.40
N LEU A 284 -21.82 14.71 -20.19
CA LEU A 284 -20.43 15.09 -19.92
C LEU A 284 -19.55 13.82 -19.90
N LEU A 285 -19.50 13.11 -21.04
CA LEU A 285 -18.73 11.86 -21.17
C LEU A 285 -17.24 12.05 -20.87
N THR A 286 -16.74 13.24 -21.16
CA THR A 286 -15.39 13.71 -20.86
C THR A 286 -15.08 13.60 -19.35
N ASP A 287 -15.98 14.11 -18.49
CA ASP A 287 -15.84 14.03 -17.03
C ASP A 287 -16.03 12.60 -16.49
N THR A 288 -16.94 11.84 -17.10
CA THR A 288 -17.12 10.41 -16.79
C THR A 288 -15.81 9.64 -16.98
N ILE A 289 -15.08 9.90 -18.07
CA ILE A 289 -13.80 9.24 -18.35
C ILE A 289 -12.72 9.65 -17.34
N VAL A 290 -12.65 10.94 -16.99
CA VAL A 290 -11.73 11.42 -15.94
C VAL A 290 -12.03 10.73 -14.60
N ALA A 291 -13.30 10.58 -14.23
CA ALA A 291 -13.70 9.87 -13.02
C ALA A 291 -13.30 8.39 -13.05
N LEU A 292 -13.41 7.70 -14.19
CA LEU A 292 -12.93 6.32 -14.34
C LEU A 292 -11.41 6.20 -14.10
N VAL A 293 -10.62 7.15 -14.60
CA VAL A 293 -9.17 7.19 -14.34
C VAL A 293 -8.88 7.38 -12.85
N TRP A 294 -9.60 8.30 -12.19
CA TRP A 294 -9.48 8.49 -10.74
C TRP A 294 -9.87 7.22 -9.97
N ILE A 295 -10.92 6.50 -10.37
CA ILE A 295 -11.30 5.24 -9.74
C ILE A 295 -10.18 4.20 -9.83
N GLY A 296 -9.55 4.07 -10.99
CA GLY A 296 -8.41 3.17 -11.17
C GLY A 296 -7.22 3.56 -10.29
N LEU A 297 -6.89 4.86 -10.24
CA LEU A 297 -5.77 5.38 -9.45
C LEU A 297 -5.99 5.19 -7.94
N ILE A 298 -7.18 5.50 -7.44
CA ILE A 298 -7.52 5.34 -6.03
C ILE A 298 -7.59 3.86 -5.65
N GLY A 299 -8.22 3.01 -6.47
CA GLY A 299 -8.25 1.56 -6.24
C GLY A 299 -6.84 0.95 -6.16
N PHE A 300 -5.97 1.34 -7.09
CA PHE A 300 -4.56 0.94 -7.07
C PHE A 300 -3.83 1.45 -5.82
N THR A 301 -4.09 2.68 -5.41
CA THR A 301 -3.48 3.28 -4.22
C THR A 301 -3.90 2.55 -2.95
N LEU A 302 -5.20 2.24 -2.80
CA LEU A 302 -5.74 1.47 -1.69
C LEU A 302 -5.09 0.08 -1.59
N ASP A 303 -5.00 -0.63 -2.71
CA ASP A 303 -4.33 -1.94 -2.80
C ASP A 303 -2.86 -1.85 -2.35
N ARG A 304 -2.13 -0.83 -2.82
CA ARG A 304 -0.73 -0.61 -2.46
C ARG A 304 -0.54 -0.24 -1.00
N ILE A 305 -1.44 0.55 -0.43
CA ILE A 305 -1.43 0.91 1.00
C ILE A 305 -1.59 -0.36 1.84
N VAL A 306 -2.62 -1.17 1.59
CA VAL A 306 -2.86 -2.42 2.34
C VAL A 306 -1.66 -3.38 2.21
N GLY A 307 -1.14 -3.54 0.99
CA GLY A 307 0.05 -4.37 0.76
C GLY A 307 1.31 -3.84 1.44
N TRP A 308 1.49 -2.52 1.51
CA TRP A 308 2.61 -1.89 2.20
C TRP A 308 2.52 -2.06 3.71
N ILE A 309 1.34 -1.86 4.29
CA ILE A 309 1.07 -2.11 5.72
C ILE A 309 1.37 -3.58 6.03
N GLY A 310 0.87 -4.50 5.21
CA GLY A 310 1.09 -5.94 5.41
C GLY A 310 2.56 -6.33 5.42
N ARG A 311 3.38 -5.78 4.51
CA ARG A 311 4.83 -6.01 4.51
C ARG A 311 5.53 -5.43 5.74
N ARG A 312 5.05 -4.33 6.30
CA ARG A 312 5.62 -3.73 7.52
C ARG A 312 5.30 -4.58 8.74
N VAL A 313 4.04 -5.00 8.88
CA VAL A 313 3.60 -5.85 10.01
C VAL A 313 4.29 -7.22 9.94
N ALA A 314 4.35 -7.86 8.77
CA ALA A 314 4.97 -9.17 8.61
C ALA A 314 6.50 -9.19 8.79
N ARG A 315 7.19 -8.03 8.68
CA ARG A 315 8.63 -7.94 8.97
C ARG A 315 8.94 -7.82 10.47
N GLN A 316 7.97 -7.38 11.25
CA GLN A 316 8.10 -7.16 12.69
C GLN A 316 7.59 -8.35 13.51
N ALA A 317 6.91 -9.29 12.85
CA ALA A 317 6.32 -10.50 13.42
C ALA A 317 7.25 -11.70 13.19
#